data_AF-A0A662Q3I8-F1
#
_entry.id   AF-A0A662Q3I8-F1
#
_cell.length_a   1.000
_cell.length_b   1.000
_cell.length_c   1.000
_cell.angle_alpha   90.00
_cell.angle_beta   90.00
_cell.angle_gamma   90.00
#
_symmetry.space_group_name_H-M   'P 1'
#
loop_
_entity.id
_entity.type
_entity.pdbx_description
1 polymer ?
#
loop_
_entity_poly.entity_id
_entity_poly.type
_entity_poly.pdbx_seq_one_letter_code
_entity_poly.pdbx_strand_id
1 'polypeptide(L)'
;MSLKARHLTFFLLCFLIGISASFIFYEPRDDFHYANPEWNGFSNLVGEFDARIVGVDIDHDSLLSNSSHYALIIVPMVEPSSDYLTFLKTFVASGGLLIIADDKGYGNMILESFG
;
A
#
# COMPACT_ATOMS: atom_id res chain seq x y z
N MET A 1 -5.39 -0.19 45.34
CA MET A 1 -5.84 -1.00 44.18
C MET A 1 -5.90 -2.46 44.62
N SER A 2 -7.00 -3.18 44.38
CA SER A 2 -7.14 -4.56 44.88
C SER A 2 -6.16 -5.51 44.17
N LEU A 3 -5.80 -6.62 44.83
CA LEU A 3 -4.91 -7.64 44.24
C LEU A 3 -5.46 -8.15 42.90
N LYS A 4 -6.79 -8.33 42.80
CA LYS A 4 -7.50 -8.69 41.56
C LYS A 4 -7.31 -7.65 40.46
N ALA A 5 -7.39 -6.36 40.79
CA ALA A 5 -7.15 -5.29 39.81
C ALA A 5 -5.71 -5.30 39.29
N ARG A 6 -4.71 -5.58 40.14
CA ARG A 6 -3.30 -5.70 39.70
C ARG A 6 -3.08 -6.86 38.74
N HIS A 7 -3.66 -8.03 39.02
CA HIS A 7 -3.57 -9.18 38.11
C HIS A 7 -4.26 -8.93 36.77
N LEU A 8 -5.43 -8.27 36.80
CA LEU A 8 -6.15 -7.90 35.59
C LEU A 8 -5.33 -6.92 34.73
N THR A 9 -4.76 -5.88 35.34
CA THR A 9 -3.91 -4.92 34.62
C THR A 9 -2.68 -5.59 34.02
N PHE A 10 -2.03 -6.50 34.75
CA PHE A 10 -0.87 -7.25 34.24
C PHE A 10 -1.24 -8.13 33.05
N PHE A 11 -2.34 -8.87 33.12
CA PHE A 11 -2.82 -9.68 32.01
C PHE A 11 -3.11 -8.83 30.77
N LEU A 12 -3.77 -7.69 30.95
CA LEU A 12 -4.12 -6.79 29.86
C LEU A 12 -2.89 -6.19 29.18
N LEU A 13 -1.86 -5.84 29.96
CA LEU A 13 -0.55 -5.43 29.44
C LEU A 13 0.12 -6.54 28.63
N CYS A 14 0.20 -7.76 29.16
CA CYS A 14 0.79 -8.89 28.44
C CYS A 14 0.03 -9.19 27.14
N PHE A 15 -1.30 -9.10 27.16
CA PHE A 15 -2.14 -9.30 25.98
C PHE A 15 -1.89 -8.23 24.91
N LEU A 16 -1.86 -6.96 25.30
CA LEU A 16 -1.55 -5.86 24.38
C LEU A 16 -0.14 -5.99 23.80
N ILE A 17 0.86 -6.32 24.62
CA ILE A 17 2.23 -6.57 24.15
C ILE A 17 2.26 -7.73 23.18
N GLY A 18 1.55 -8.83 23.47
CA GLY A 18 1.45 -9.98 22.58
C GLY A 18 0.83 -9.63 21.22
N ILE A 19 -0.24 -8.82 21.23
CA ILE A 19 -0.86 -8.31 19.99
C ILE A 19 0.12 -7.40 19.24
N SER A 20 0.75 -6.44 19.90
CA SER A 20 1.72 -5.55 19.25
C SER A 20 2.89 -6.32 18.65
N ALA A 21 3.42 -7.32 19.36
CA ALA A 21 4.45 -8.20 18.83
C ALA A 21 3.99 -8.96 17.59
N SER A 22 2.72 -9.39 17.53
CA SER A 22 2.20 -10.06 16.34
C SER A 22 2.23 -9.15 15.10
N PHE A 23 1.98 -7.85 15.22
CA PHE A 23 2.08 -6.93 14.08
C PHE A 23 3.53 -6.66 13.64
N ILE A 24 4.52 -6.86 14.52
CA ILE A 24 5.94 -6.69 14.18
C ILE A 24 6.48 -7.94 13.46
N PHE A 25 6.04 -9.13 13.88
CA PHE A 25 6.57 -10.40 13.37
C PHE A 25 5.69 -11.08 12.32
N TYR A 26 4.46 -10.61 12.11
CA TYR A 26 3.58 -11.12 11.06
C TYR A 26 3.80 -10.30 9.78
N GLU A 27 4.65 -10.83 8.91
CA GLU A 27 4.90 -10.23 7.61
C GLU A 27 3.67 -10.32 6.70
N PRO A 28 3.39 -9.29 5.88
CA PRO A 28 2.36 -9.36 4.86
C PRO A 28 2.63 -10.53 3.90
N ARG A 29 1.59 -11.32 3.62
CA ARG A 29 1.66 -12.47 2.70
C ARG A 29 0.99 -12.22 1.35
N ASP A 30 0.48 -11.02 1.12
CA ASP A 30 -0.09 -10.68 -0.18
C ASP A 30 1.06 -10.57 -1.19
N ASP A 31 0.91 -11.27 -2.33
CA ASP A 31 1.99 -11.51 -3.30
C ASP A 31 2.69 -10.23 -3.79
N PHE A 32 1.96 -9.12 -3.85
CA PHE A 32 2.45 -7.82 -4.35
C PHE A 32 2.50 -6.72 -3.28
N HIS A 33 2.49 -7.08 -2.00
CA HIS A 33 2.67 -6.12 -0.93
C HIS A 33 4.15 -5.71 -0.83
N TYR A 34 4.44 -4.41 -0.79
CA TYR A 34 5.83 -3.88 -0.77
C TYR A 34 6.69 -4.40 0.38
N ALA A 35 6.07 -4.77 1.49
CA ALA A 35 6.72 -5.37 2.67
C ALA A 35 6.70 -6.91 2.70
N ASN A 36 6.25 -7.57 1.62
CA ASN A 36 6.38 -9.02 1.47
C ASN A 36 7.84 -9.36 1.13
N PRO A 37 8.58 -10.07 2.01
CA PRO A 37 10.00 -10.38 1.76
C PRO A 37 10.23 -11.31 0.57
N GLU A 38 9.21 -12.03 0.12
CA GLU A 38 9.29 -12.93 -1.04
C GLU A 38 9.06 -12.18 -2.37
N TRP A 39 8.61 -10.92 -2.34
CA TRP A 39 8.38 -10.14 -3.55
C TRP A 39 9.66 -9.48 -4.07
N ASN A 40 10.45 -10.26 -4.80
CA ASN A 40 11.69 -9.79 -5.43
C ASN A 40 11.48 -8.65 -6.46
N GLY A 41 10.29 -8.55 -7.06
CA GLY A 41 9.97 -7.53 -8.06
C GLY A 41 10.15 -6.10 -7.54
N PHE A 42 9.64 -5.81 -6.33
CA PHE A 42 9.80 -4.48 -5.73
C PHE A 42 11.24 -4.18 -5.34
N SER A 43 11.95 -5.14 -4.76
CA SER A 43 13.36 -4.94 -4.42
C SER A 43 14.21 -4.58 -5.65
N ASN A 44 13.92 -5.17 -6.82
CA ASN A 44 14.56 -4.81 -8.08
C ASN A 44 14.18 -3.39 -8.53
N LEU A 45 12.90 -3.02 -8.44
CA LEU A 45 12.44 -1.66 -8.77
C LEU A 45 13.11 -0.59 -7.91
N VAL A 46 13.29 -0.85 -6.61
CA VAL A 46 14.01 0.04 -5.70
C VAL A 46 15.48 0.18 -6.13
N GLY A 47 16.15 -0.95 -6.41
CA GLY A 47 17.56 -0.96 -6.79
C GLY A 47 17.85 -0.30 -8.15
N GLU A 48 16.95 -0.43 -9.12
CA GLU A 48 17.15 0.08 -10.48
C GLU A 48 16.59 1.50 -10.69
N PHE A 49 15.52 1.89 -9.99
CA PHE A 49 14.75 3.10 -10.29
C PHE A 49 14.50 4.03 -9.09
N ASP A 50 15.07 3.78 -7.90
CA ASP A 50 14.70 4.51 -6.66
C ASP A 50 13.18 4.50 -6.42
N ALA A 51 12.55 3.35 -6.66
CA ALA A 51 11.10 3.21 -6.52
C ALA A 51 10.64 3.54 -5.10
N ARG A 52 9.51 4.27 -5.00
CA ARG A 52 8.93 4.76 -3.74
C ARG A 52 7.51 4.25 -3.57
N ILE A 53 7.12 4.02 -2.33
CA ILE A 53 5.77 3.56 -1.98
C ILE A 53 4.87 4.78 -1.75
N VAL A 54 3.83 4.89 -2.56
CA VAL A 54 2.81 5.94 -2.40
C VAL A 54 2.09 5.76 -1.06
N GLY A 55 2.00 6.84 -0.29
CA GLY A 55 1.43 6.87 1.06
C GLY A 55 2.41 6.50 2.19
N VAL A 56 3.63 6.07 1.85
CA VAL A 56 4.69 5.79 2.84
C VAL A 56 5.88 6.71 2.62
N ASP A 57 6.47 6.66 1.43
CA ASP A 57 7.68 7.44 1.08
C ASP A 57 7.35 8.75 0.36
N ILE A 58 6.21 8.77 -0.36
CA ILE A 58 5.71 9.94 -1.09
C ILE A 58 4.20 10.02 -0.92
N ASP A 59 3.68 11.19 -0.57
CA ASP A 59 2.24 11.41 -0.46
C ASP A 59 1.58 11.65 -1.84
N HIS A 60 0.26 11.55 -1.88
CA HIS A 60 -0.51 11.65 -3.12
C HIS A 60 -0.45 13.06 -3.73
N ASP A 61 -0.39 14.13 -2.93
CA ASP A 61 -0.38 15.50 -3.42
C ASP A 61 0.97 15.86 -4.06
N SER A 62 2.07 15.41 -3.44
CA SER A 62 3.43 15.49 -3.97
C SER A 62 3.56 14.75 -5.30
N LEU A 63 2.92 13.59 -5.43
CA LEU A 63 2.88 12.82 -6.68
C LEU A 63 2.01 13.50 -7.76
N LEU A 64 0.84 14.03 -7.40
CA LEU A 64 -0.06 14.72 -8.33
C LEU A 64 0.53 16.03 -8.84
N SER A 65 1.23 16.79 -8.00
CA SER A 65 1.87 18.06 -8.38
C SER A 65 3.01 17.90 -9.40
N ASN A 66 3.59 16.71 -9.52
CA ASN A 66 4.72 16.42 -10.41
C ASN A 66 4.49 15.16 -11.26
N SER A 67 3.23 14.84 -11.60
CA SER A 67 2.88 13.53 -12.19
C SER A 67 3.70 13.17 -13.44
N SER A 68 4.00 14.14 -14.31
CA SER A 68 4.77 13.92 -15.54
C SER A 68 6.21 13.46 -15.34
N HIS A 69 6.74 13.56 -14.11
CA HIS A 69 8.08 13.07 -13.75
C HIS A 69 8.04 11.64 -13.20
N TYR A 70 6.86 11.06 -13.01
CA TYR A 70 6.69 9.77 -12.36
C TYR A 70 5.99 8.75 -13.26
N ALA A 71 6.38 7.50 -13.08
CA ALA A 71 5.59 6.35 -13.47
C ALA A 71 4.99 5.71 -12.21
N LEU A 72 3.69 5.44 -12.23
CA LEU A 72 2.98 4.76 -11.15
C LEU A 72 2.68 3.32 -11.58
N ILE A 73 3.19 2.35 -10.83
CA ILE A 73 2.93 0.92 -11.05
C ILE A 73 1.87 0.47 -10.05
N ILE A 74 0.82 -0.17 -10.52
CA ILE A 74 -0.25 -0.71 -9.67
C ILE A 74 -0.56 -2.16 -10.02
N VAL A 75 -0.86 -2.95 -9.00
CA VAL A 75 -1.38 -4.32 -9.11
C VAL A 75 -2.73 -4.35 -8.39
N PRO A 76 -3.87 -4.15 -9.09
CA PRO A 76 -5.16 -4.04 -8.44
C PRO A 76 -5.63 -5.43 -7.97
N MET A 77 -5.58 -5.66 -6.66
CA MET A 77 -5.99 -6.93 -6.03
C MET A 77 -7.44 -6.92 -5.53
N VAL A 78 -8.06 -5.75 -5.50
CA VAL A 78 -9.45 -5.52 -5.08
C VAL A 78 -10.10 -4.49 -6.01
N GLU A 79 -11.43 -4.43 -5.98
CA GLU A 79 -12.19 -3.43 -6.72
C GLU A 79 -11.77 -2.00 -6.29
N PRO A 80 -11.36 -1.13 -7.24
CA PRO A 80 -10.90 0.21 -6.92
C PRO A 80 -12.05 1.11 -6.49
N SER A 81 -11.84 1.90 -5.43
CA SER A 81 -12.82 2.90 -5.00
C SER A 81 -12.94 4.06 -5.98
N SER A 82 -14.06 4.79 -5.94
CA SER A 82 -14.28 6.00 -6.76
C SER A 82 -13.20 7.06 -6.54
N ASP A 83 -12.74 7.22 -5.31
CA ASP A 83 -11.72 8.22 -4.96
C ASP A 83 -10.36 7.81 -5.52
N TYR A 84 -10.04 6.52 -5.45
CA TYR A 84 -8.80 5.98 -6.03
C TYR A 84 -8.81 6.07 -7.56
N LEU A 85 -9.94 5.77 -8.22
CA LEU A 85 -10.10 5.96 -9.66
C LEU A 85 -9.92 7.43 -10.06
N THR A 86 -10.47 8.35 -9.28
CA THR A 86 -10.31 9.81 -9.49
C THR A 86 -8.86 10.24 -9.35
N PHE A 87 -8.14 9.71 -8.35
CA PHE A 87 -6.71 9.93 -8.20
C PHE A 87 -5.91 9.44 -9.41
N LEU A 88 -6.12 8.19 -9.86
CA LEU A 88 -5.41 7.62 -11.02
C LEU A 88 -5.70 8.41 -12.30
N LYS A 89 -6.97 8.79 -12.51
CA LYS A 89 -7.37 9.61 -13.66
C LYS A 89 -6.68 10.98 -13.64
N THR A 90 -6.58 11.61 -12.47
CA THR A 90 -5.94 12.91 -12.30
C THR A 90 -4.42 12.80 -12.54
N PHE A 91 -3.79 11.75 -12.03
CA PHE A 91 -2.37 11.47 -12.25
C PHE A 91 -2.04 11.33 -13.75
N VAL A 92 -2.82 10.53 -14.49
CA VAL A 92 -2.65 10.34 -15.93
C VAL A 92 -2.96 11.62 -16.71
N ALA A 93 -4.06 12.31 -16.38
CA ALA A 93 -4.42 13.58 -17.02
C ALA A 93 -3.37 14.68 -16.81
N SER A 94 -2.60 14.60 -15.72
CA SER A 94 -1.48 15.50 -15.40
C SER A 94 -0.15 15.08 -16.06
N GLY A 95 -0.19 14.09 -16.96
CA GLY A 95 0.95 13.64 -17.77
C GLY A 95 1.75 12.49 -17.18
N GLY A 96 1.30 11.89 -16.06
CA GLY A 96 1.96 10.73 -15.47
C GLY A 96 1.76 9.44 -16.25
N LEU A 97 2.75 8.54 -16.18
CA LEU A 97 2.67 7.22 -16.80
C LEU A 97 2.05 6.21 -15.83
N LEU A 98 0.88 5.67 -16.13
CA LEU A 98 0.26 4.61 -15.34
C LEU A 98 0.56 3.24 -15.95
N ILE A 99 1.14 2.33 -15.16
CA ILE A 99 1.41 0.95 -15.51
C ILE A 99 0.50 0.06 -14.66
N ILE A 100 -0.40 -0.67 -15.31
CA ILE A 100 -1.35 -1.57 -14.65
C ILE A 100 -0.92 -3.01 -14.90
N ALA A 101 -0.48 -3.70 -13.86
CA ALA A 101 -0.20 -5.14 -13.90
C ALA A 101 -1.42 -5.88 -13.35
N ASP A 102 -2.33 -6.26 -14.25
CA ASP A 102 -3.64 -6.82 -13.88
C ASP A 102 -3.60 -8.36 -13.73
N ASP A 103 -3.64 -8.84 -12.48
CA ASP A 103 -3.70 -10.27 -12.15
C ASP A 103 -5.14 -10.76 -11.87
N LYS A 104 -6.03 -9.86 -11.43
CA LYS A 104 -7.39 -10.20 -10.96
C LYS A 104 -8.52 -9.70 -11.86
N GLY A 105 -8.22 -8.98 -12.93
CA GLY A 105 -9.20 -8.45 -13.88
C GLY A 105 -9.78 -7.09 -13.48
N TYR A 106 -9.26 -6.47 -12.41
CA TYR A 106 -9.71 -5.16 -11.94
C TYR A 106 -9.11 -4.00 -12.74
N GLY A 107 -8.10 -4.26 -13.58
CA GLY A 107 -7.49 -3.25 -14.45
C GLY A 107 -8.47 -2.65 -15.45
N ASN A 108 -9.43 -3.44 -15.95
CA ASN A 108 -10.45 -2.95 -16.88
C ASN A 108 -11.32 -1.85 -16.25
N MET A 109 -11.69 -1.99 -14.98
CA MET A 109 -12.47 -0.97 -14.27
C MET A 109 -11.73 0.38 -14.19
N ILE A 110 -10.39 0.33 -14.07
CA ILE A 110 -9.55 1.52 -14.08
C ILE A 110 -9.56 2.15 -15.46
N LEU A 111 -9.34 1.36 -16.51
CA LEU A 111 -9.33 1.85 -17.89
C LEU A 111 -10.68 2.43 -18.32
N GLU A 112 -11.79 1.75 -18.00
CA GLU A 112 -13.16 2.23 -18.27
C GLU A 112 -13.46 3.56 -17.56
N SER A 113 -12.87 3.79 -16.38
CA SER A 113 -13.05 5.07 -15.66
C SER A 113 -12.43 6.27 -16.39
N PHE A 114 -11.49 6.03 -17.32
CA PHE A 114 -10.81 7.08 -18.06
C PHE A 114 -11.64 7.59 -19.25
N GLY A 115 -12.54 6.77 -19.80
CA GLY A 115 -13.41 7.09 -20.93
C GLY A 115 -13.05 6.27 -22.16
#